data_AF-A0A8J7W464-F1
#
_entry.id   AF-A0A8J7W464-F1
#
_cell.length_a   1.000
_cell.length_b   1.000
_cell.length_c   1.000
_cell.angle_alpha   90.00
_cell.angle_beta   90.00
_cell.angle_gamma   90.00
#
_symmetry.space_group_name_H-M   'P 1'
#
loop_
_entity.id
_entity.type
_entity.pdbx_description
1 polymer ?
#
loop_
_entity_poly.entity_id
_entity_poly.type
_entity_poly.pdbx_seq_one_letter_code
_entity_poly.pdbx_strand_id
1 'polypeptide(L)'
;MKQYSENSIYLSAYAKLPSEMPSAEMYKALDIGLVINWETGEIEDASITLLTDEARSFLKQIIVGYNIDKNAIEPLLERIKKRYLGASQKAVCVILKLIYEKYINWRQEHKK
;
A
#
# COMPACT_ATOMS: atom_id res chain seq x y z
N MET A 1 -12.54 -9.47 16.03
CA MET A 1 -12.45 -9.20 14.57
C MET A 1 -12.20 -7.72 14.39
N LYS A 2 -11.37 -7.31 13.42
CA LYS A 2 -11.26 -5.89 13.06
C LYS A 2 -12.57 -5.44 12.43
N GLN A 3 -13.09 -4.31 12.85
CA GLN A 3 -14.24 -3.64 12.24
C GLN A 3 -13.74 -2.34 11.63
N TYR A 4 -14.19 -2.03 10.42
CA TYR A 4 -13.91 -0.79 9.72
C TYR A 4 -15.20 0.02 9.62
N SER A 5 -15.08 1.34 9.48
CA SER A 5 -16.23 2.22 9.30
C SER A 5 -16.92 1.92 7.95
N GLU A 6 -18.22 2.23 7.84
CA GLU A 6 -18.91 2.30 6.54
C GLU A 6 -18.27 3.36 5.61
N ASN A 7 -17.51 4.28 6.22
CA ASN A 7 -16.73 5.28 5.50
C ASN A 7 -15.37 4.76 5.05
N SER A 8 -15.09 3.46 5.16
CA SER A 8 -13.82 2.85 4.79
C SER A 8 -13.96 2.01 3.52
N ILE A 9 -13.06 2.23 2.56
CA ILE A 9 -12.95 1.42 1.35
C ILE A 9 -11.66 0.60 1.36
N TYR A 10 -11.72 -0.60 0.77
CA TYR A 10 -10.54 -1.43 0.55
C TYR A 10 -10.11 -1.35 -0.91
N LEU A 11 -8.85 -0.98 -1.12
CA LEU A 11 -8.23 -0.93 -2.45
C LEU A 11 -6.96 -1.77 -2.46
N SER A 12 -6.80 -2.60 -3.48
CA SER A 12 -5.62 -3.45 -3.63
C SER A 12 -5.01 -3.36 -5.02
N ALA A 13 -3.72 -3.65 -5.10
CA ALA A 13 -3.01 -3.87 -6.35
C ALA A 13 -1.82 -4.80 -6.11
N TYR A 14 -1.32 -5.39 -7.20
CA TYR A 14 -0.18 -6.30 -7.17
C TYR A 14 0.85 -5.90 -8.22
N ALA A 15 2.10 -6.28 -7.99
CA ALA A 15 3.19 -6.15 -8.95
C ALA A 15 4.06 -7.40 -8.97
N LYS A 16 4.54 -7.77 -10.17
CA LYS A 16 5.52 -8.85 -10.32
C LYS A 16 6.86 -8.42 -9.71
N LEU A 17 7.52 -9.33 -9.00
CA LEU A 17 8.87 -9.10 -8.51
C LEU A 17 9.91 -9.32 -9.63
N PRO A 18 11.08 -8.64 -9.60
CA PRO A 18 12.14 -8.87 -10.57
C PRO A 18 12.62 -10.33 -10.53
N SER A 19 12.85 -10.93 -11.70
CA SER A 19 13.11 -12.37 -11.87
C SER A 19 14.52 -12.86 -11.51
N GLU A 20 15.36 -12.04 -10.84
CA GLU A 20 16.79 -12.34 -10.61
C GLU A 20 17.08 -13.13 -9.31
N MET A 21 16.07 -13.68 -8.62
CA MET A 21 16.29 -14.49 -7.41
C MET A 21 16.14 -16.00 -7.68
N PRO A 22 17.12 -16.85 -7.30
CA PRO A 22 17.02 -18.32 -7.40
C PRO A 22 15.88 -18.94 -6.58
N SER A 23 15.25 -18.19 -5.66
CA SER A 23 14.08 -18.59 -4.87
C SER A 23 12.73 -18.11 -5.44
N ALA A 24 12.71 -17.59 -6.68
CA ALA A 24 11.56 -16.94 -7.33
C ALA A 24 10.36 -17.85 -7.67
N GLU A 25 10.41 -19.15 -7.37
CA GLU A 25 9.28 -20.04 -7.71
C GLU A 25 8.09 -19.92 -6.76
N MET A 26 8.27 -19.51 -5.49
CA MET A 26 7.17 -19.48 -4.52
C MET A 26 6.43 -18.13 -4.38
N TYR A 27 7.02 -16.99 -4.76
CA TYR A 27 6.37 -15.68 -4.62
C TYR A 27 6.62 -14.77 -5.84
N LYS A 28 5.89 -15.04 -6.92
CA LYS A 28 6.02 -14.31 -8.20
C LYS A 28 5.42 -12.90 -8.17
N ALA A 29 4.63 -12.56 -7.16
CA ALA A 29 3.95 -11.28 -7.05
C ALA A 29 3.85 -10.79 -5.60
N LEU A 30 4.05 -9.48 -5.41
CA LEU A 30 3.72 -8.76 -4.19
C LEU A 30 2.33 -8.15 -4.36
N ASP A 31 1.44 -8.33 -3.38
CA ASP A 31 0.14 -7.68 -3.27
C ASP A 31 0.12 -6.78 -2.03
N ILE A 32 -0.48 -5.59 -2.18
CA ILE A 32 -0.78 -4.69 -1.08
C ILE A 32 -2.25 -4.29 -1.20
N GLY A 33 -2.95 -4.33 -0.07
CA GLY A 33 -4.26 -3.71 0.10
C GLY A 33 -4.22 -2.62 1.16
N LEU A 34 -4.96 -1.54 0.94
CA LEU A 34 -5.13 -0.44 1.88
C LEU A 34 -6.60 -0.33 2.25
N VAL A 35 -6.88 -0.16 3.54
CA VAL A 35 -8.16 0.34 4.03
C VAL A 35 -8.02 1.84 4.17
N ILE A 36 -8.84 2.60 3.45
CA ILE A 36 -8.80 4.06 3.44
C ILE A 36 -10.15 4.58 3.89
N ASN A 37 -10.15 5.41 4.92
CA ASN A 37 -11.32 6.19 5.30
C ASN A 37 -11.54 7.27 4.24
N TRP A 38 -12.57 7.14 3.41
CA TRP A 38 -12.76 8.02 2.27
C TRP A 38 -13.29 9.40 2.64
N GLU A 39 -13.77 9.63 3.87
CA GLU A 39 -14.12 10.98 4.33
C GLU A 39 -12.87 11.75 4.74
N THR A 40 -11.96 11.10 5.48
CA THR A 40 -10.78 11.77 6.07
C THR A 40 -9.52 11.65 5.21
N GLY A 41 -9.45 10.65 4.33
CA GLY A 41 -8.25 10.30 3.56
C GLY A 41 -7.19 9.53 4.35
N GLU A 42 -7.49 9.09 5.57
CA GLU A 42 -6.55 8.34 6.40
C GLU A 42 -6.49 6.85 5.98
N ILE A 43 -5.28 6.31 5.88
CA ILE A 43 -5.06 4.88 5.70
C ILE A 43 -5.17 4.20 7.07
N GLU A 44 -6.26 3.48 7.30
CA GLU A 44 -6.60 2.85 8.57
C GLU A 44 -5.94 1.48 8.78
N ASP A 45 -5.67 0.74 7.70
CA ASP A 45 -4.94 -0.53 7.74
C ASP A 45 -4.29 -0.83 6.38
N ALA A 46 -3.36 -1.79 6.40
CA ALA A 46 -2.77 -2.34 5.18
C ALA A 46 -2.61 -3.87 5.27
N SER A 47 -2.81 -4.57 4.16
CA SER A 47 -2.43 -5.97 3.94
C SER A 47 -1.21 -6.01 3.02
N ILE A 48 -0.23 -6.88 3.30
CA ILE A 48 1.04 -6.94 2.54
C ILE A 48 1.49 -8.40 2.46
N THR A 49 1.71 -8.91 1.25
CA THR A 49 2.15 -10.31 1.02
C THR A 49 3.68 -10.44 0.94
N LEU A 50 4.39 -10.05 1.99
CA LEU A 50 5.81 -10.36 2.15
C LEU A 50 6.00 -11.61 2.99
N LEU A 51 7.16 -12.26 2.92
CA LEU A 51 7.43 -13.52 3.64
C LEU A 51 7.48 -13.31 5.17
N THR A 52 8.22 -12.29 5.62
CA THR A 52 8.52 -12.09 7.03
C THR A 52 7.55 -11.12 7.70
N ASP A 53 7.19 -11.40 8.95
CA ASP A 53 6.31 -10.54 9.75
C ASP A 53 6.93 -9.18 10.04
N GLU A 54 8.25 -9.12 10.18
CA GLU A 54 9.01 -7.91 10.45
C GLU A 54 8.88 -6.94 9.28
N ALA A 55 9.01 -7.44 8.04
CA ALA A 55 8.88 -6.61 6.85
C ALA A 55 7.44 -6.11 6.66
N ARG A 56 6.44 -6.97 6.90
CA ARG A 56 5.02 -6.59 6.89
C ARG A 56 4.74 -5.49 7.93
N SER A 57 5.16 -5.73 9.16
CA SER A 57 4.92 -4.81 10.29
C SER A 57 5.63 -3.47 10.10
N PHE A 58 6.87 -3.49 9.63
CA PHE A 58 7.64 -2.28 9.37
C PHE A 58 7.00 -1.40 8.28
N LEU A 59 6.54 -2.01 7.19
CA LEU A 59 5.82 -1.27 6.14
C LEU A 59 4.49 -0.73 6.66
N LYS A 60 3.72 -1.51 7.41
CA LYS A 60 2.49 -1.04 8.05
C LYS A 60 2.73 0.19 8.93
N GLN A 61 3.81 0.22 9.71
CA GLN A 61 4.18 1.38 10.54
C GLN A 61 4.48 2.65 9.74
N ILE A 62 4.86 2.53 8.47
CA ILE A 62 5.10 3.69 7.60
C ILE A 62 3.80 4.14 6.93
N ILE A 63 2.93 3.19 6.58
CA ILE A 63 1.73 3.38 5.76
C ILE A 63 0.50 3.80 6.59
N VAL A 64 0.22 3.10 7.69
CA VAL A 64 -0.99 3.31 8.50
C VAL A 64 -0.91 4.64 9.26
N GLY A 65 -2.02 5.37 9.29
CA GLY A 65 -2.12 6.74 9.82
C GLY A 65 -1.63 7.82 8.85
N TYR A 66 -1.14 7.44 7.67
CA TYR A 66 -0.82 8.42 6.63
C TYR A 66 -2.12 8.95 6.00
N ASN A 67 -2.22 10.27 5.91
CA ASN A 67 -3.36 10.92 5.26
C ASN A 67 -3.04 11.25 3.81
N ILE A 68 -3.66 10.53 2.88
CA ILE A 68 -3.36 10.59 1.44
C ILE A 68 -3.97 11.81 0.76
N ASP A 69 -5.08 12.33 1.28
CA ASP A 69 -5.72 13.54 0.76
C ASP A 69 -4.90 14.79 1.06
N LYS A 70 -4.37 14.89 2.29
CA LYS A 70 -3.62 16.05 2.75
C LYS A 70 -2.21 16.13 2.15
N ASN A 71 -1.60 14.98 1.88
CA ASN A 71 -0.17 14.90 1.58
C ASN A 71 0.16 14.34 0.19
N ALA A 72 -0.84 13.88 -0.59
CA ALA A 72 -0.64 13.07 -1.79
C ALA A 72 0.22 11.82 -1.51
N ILE A 73 0.60 11.05 -2.54
CA ILE A 73 1.31 9.77 -2.35
C ILE A 73 2.82 9.95 -2.24
N GLU A 74 3.39 10.99 -2.84
CA GLU A 74 4.84 11.16 -3.02
C GLU A 74 5.62 11.15 -1.69
N PRO A 75 5.21 11.88 -0.63
CA PRO A 75 5.93 11.84 0.64
C PRO A 75 5.93 10.46 1.30
N LEU A 76 4.86 9.67 1.14
CA LEU A 76 4.82 8.29 1.62
C LEU A 76 5.85 7.43 0.89
N LEU A 77 5.94 7.55 -0.44
CA LEU A 77 6.92 6.81 -1.23
C LEU A 77 8.36 7.14 -0.84
N GLU A 78 8.66 8.41 -0.57
CA GLU A 78 9.99 8.81 -0.10
C GLU A 78 10.32 8.24 1.28
N ARG A 79 9.34 8.17 2.19
CA ARG A 79 9.51 7.48 3.49
C ARG A 79 9.83 5.99 3.29
N ILE A 80 9.13 5.33 2.37
CA ILE A 80 9.39 3.92 2.02
C ILE A 80 10.79 3.75 1.44
N LYS A 81 11.18 4.57 0.46
CA LYS A 81 12.52 4.52 -0.17
C LYS A 81 13.65 4.74 0.83
N LYS A 82 13.45 5.63 1.80
CA LYS A 82 14.46 5.97 2.82
C LYS A 82 14.58 4.91 3.91
N ARG A 83 13.47 4.26 4.29
CA ARG A 83 13.41 3.42 5.50
C ARG A 83 13.32 1.93 5.21
N TYR A 84 12.67 1.52 4.12
CA TYR A 84 12.50 0.11 3.75
C TYR A 84 13.48 -0.26 2.64
N LEU A 85 14.67 -0.75 3.01
CA LEU A 85 15.74 -1.11 2.07
C LEU A 85 15.68 -2.60 1.64
N GLY A 86 14.48 -3.18 1.61
CA GLY A 86 14.27 -4.57 1.18
C GLY A 86 14.26 -4.73 -0.34
N ALA A 87 14.50 -5.96 -0.82
CA ALA A 87 14.55 -6.26 -2.26
C ALA A 87 13.24 -5.92 -3.02
N SER A 88 12.10 -5.90 -2.32
CA SER A 88 10.79 -5.56 -2.89
C SER A 88 10.45 -4.06 -2.82
N GLN A 89 11.37 -3.18 -2.39
CA GLN A 89 11.12 -1.73 -2.22
C GLN A 89 10.51 -1.09 -3.47
N LYS A 90 11.07 -1.39 -4.65
CA LYS A 90 10.57 -0.86 -5.93
C LYS A 90 9.14 -1.31 -6.19
N ALA A 91 8.84 -2.60 -5.97
CA ALA A 91 7.51 -3.15 -6.15
C ALA A 91 6.48 -2.53 -5.18
N VAL A 92 6.85 -2.33 -3.90
CA VAL A 92 6.02 -1.62 -2.92
C VAL A 92 5.66 -0.22 -3.43
N CYS A 93 6.65 0.54 -3.93
CA CYS A 93 6.40 1.89 -4.43
C CYS A 93 5.47 1.91 -5.65
N VAL A 94 5.62 0.95 -6.57
CA VAL A 94 4.75 0.81 -7.75
C VAL A 94 3.32 0.51 -7.34
N ILE A 95 3.13 -0.46 -6.44
CA ILE A 95 1.80 -0.87 -5.99
C ILE A 95 1.09 0.27 -5.26
N LEU A 96 1.79 1.00 -4.38
CA LEU A 96 1.22 2.14 -3.66
C LEU A 96 0.76 3.26 -4.62
N LYS A 97 1.50 3.51 -5.71
CA LYS A 97 1.07 4.44 -6.77
C LYS A 97 -0.19 3.96 -7.48
N LEU A 98 -0.26 2.67 -7.84
CA LEU A 98 -1.45 2.09 -8.47
C LEU A 98 -2.69 2.19 -7.58
N ILE A 99 -2.54 1.95 -6.27
CA ILE A 99 -3.64 2.10 -5.32
C ILE A 99 -4.07 3.56 -5.20
N TYR A 100 -3.11 4.50 -5.17
CA TYR A 100 -3.40 5.93 -5.15
C TYR A 100 -4.18 6.38 -6.39
N GLU A 101 -3.76 5.96 -7.59
CA GLU A 101 -4.48 6.25 -8.83
C GLU A 101 -5.92 5.72 -8.79
N LYS A 102 -6.11 4.47 -8.34
CA LYS A 102 -7.45 3.88 -8.12
C LYS A 102 -8.28 4.71 -7.14
N TYR A 103 -7.68 5.14 -6.03
CA TYR A 103 -8.35 5.95 -5.01
C TYR A 103 -8.81 7.30 -5.57
N ILE A 104 -7.94 7.99 -6.31
CA ILE A 104 -8.28 9.29 -6.92
C ILE A 104 -9.41 9.13 -7.94
N ASN A 105 -9.35 8.12 -8.81
CA ASN A 105 -10.41 7.87 -9.79
C ASN A 105 -11.75 7.58 -9.12
N TRP A 106 -11.76 6.65 -8.15
CA TRP A 106 -12.95 6.33 -7.37
C TRP A 106 -13.54 7.58 -6.69
N ARG A 107 -12.68 8.42 -6.11
CA ARG A 107 -13.10 9.64 -5.42
C ARG A 107 -13.68 10.68 -6.36
N GLN A 108 -13.20 10.80 -7.59
CA GLN A 108 -13.77 11.69 -8.60
C GLN A 108 -15.17 11.24 -9.04
N GLU A 109 -15.40 9.94 -9.14
CA GLU A 109 -16.70 9.36 -9.50
C GLU A 109 -17.75 9.53 -8.40
N HIS A 110 -17.33 9.53 -7.13
CA HIS A 110 -18.22 9.49 -5.96
C HIS A 110 -18.31 10.82 -5.18
N LYS A 111 -17.60 11.87 -5.60
CA LYS A 111 -17.75 13.24 -5.07
C LYS A 111 -18.84 14.08 -5.79
N LYS A 112 -19.89 13.43 -6.30
CA LYS A 112 -21.09 14.14 -6.79
C LYS A 112 -22.09 14.40 -5.67
#